data_AF-A0A7C9LLT2-F1
#
_entry.id   AF-A0A7C9LLT2-F1
#
_cell.length_a   1.000
_cell.length_b   1.000
_cell.length_c   1.000
_cell.angle_alpha   90.00
_cell.angle_beta   90.00
_cell.angle_gamma   90.00
#
_symmetry.space_group_name_H-M   'P 1'
#
loop_
_entity.id
_entity.type
_entity.pdbx_description
1 polymer ?
#
loop_
_entity_poly.entity_id
_entity_poly.type
_entity_poly.pdbx_seq_one_letter_code
_entity_poly.pdbx_strand_id
1 'polypeptide(L)'
;MTDLLGRARQRYTKHVGDVTLNLPFVSIAVNPKDKERQIARELVIRLADRRVLSAWECCDGCIDNALTSLREIRGILVDKQVELADLQDGSLYLLVDAMALGIRQFLTYEELLNRSDDAPPHPRFGEFYRPPDVREAYFDALEVLRGHLSRCLGQVAAIGGMDLPQDGLVKNYQGGWQIEAYEALPIEHDKPS
;
A
#
# COMPACT_ATOMS: atom_id res chain seq x y z
N MET A 1 10.09 8.78 -0.02
CA MET A 1 9.33 8.75 -1.29
C MET A 1 10.06 9.45 -2.44
N THR A 2 10.66 10.62 -2.22
CA THR A 2 11.41 11.39 -3.23
C THR A 2 12.58 10.63 -3.88
N ASP A 3 13.32 9.81 -3.13
CA ASP A 3 14.45 9.04 -3.68
C ASP A 3 14.01 7.89 -4.61
N LEU A 4 12.91 7.20 -4.25
CA LEU A 4 12.29 6.15 -5.09
C LEU A 4 11.77 6.72 -6.42
N LEU A 5 11.12 7.88 -6.36
CA LEU A 5 10.62 8.60 -7.55
C LEU A 5 11.78 9.14 -8.41
N GLY A 6 12.87 9.60 -7.80
CA GLY A 6 14.09 10.03 -8.50
C GLY A 6 14.74 8.91 -9.30
N ARG A 7 14.90 7.73 -8.70
CA ARG A 7 15.43 6.54 -9.37
C ARG A 7 14.54 6.07 -10.52
N ALA A 8 13.22 6.16 -10.37
CA ALA A 8 12.26 5.82 -11.42
C ALA A 8 12.32 6.82 -12.60
N ARG A 9 12.41 8.12 -12.33
CA ARG A 9 12.43 9.15 -13.40
C ARG A 9 13.72 9.13 -14.23
N GLN A 10 14.86 8.83 -13.60
CA GLN A 10 16.17 8.85 -14.25
C GLN A 10 16.44 7.62 -15.13
N ARG A 11 15.77 6.48 -14.87
CA ARG A 11 16.05 5.20 -15.53
C ARG A 11 15.19 4.93 -16.78
N TYR A 12 14.00 5.51 -16.87
CA TYR A 12 13.03 5.09 -17.89
C TYR A 12 12.69 6.14 -18.96
N THR A 13 13.38 7.28 -19.01
CA THR A 13 13.14 8.36 -19.97
C THR A 13 13.48 8.02 -21.44
N LYS A 14 13.85 6.78 -21.78
CA LYS A 14 14.36 6.39 -23.11
C LYS A 14 13.87 5.07 -23.71
N HIS A 15 12.95 4.33 -23.08
CA HIS A 15 12.55 3.00 -23.57
C HIS A 15 11.06 2.96 -23.95
N VAL A 16 10.75 2.50 -25.17
CA VAL A 16 9.40 2.12 -25.60
C VAL A 16 9.14 0.73 -25.00
N GLY A 17 8.26 0.65 -24.00
CA GLY A 17 7.93 -0.59 -23.29
C GLY A 17 6.56 -1.14 -23.67
N ASP A 18 6.37 -2.46 -23.48
CA ASP A 18 5.12 -3.18 -23.80
C ASP A 18 4.00 -2.92 -22.78
N VAL A 19 4.36 -2.53 -21.53
CA VAL A 19 3.41 -2.23 -20.45
C VAL A 19 3.64 -0.81 -19.96
N THR A 20 2.58 -0.02 -19.80
CA THR A 20 2.67 1.31 -19.19
C THR A 20 2.27 1.23 -17.72
N LEU A 21 3.21 1.50 -16.82
CA LEU A 21 2.94 1.63 -15.39
C LEU A 21 2.57 3.07 -15.05
N ASN A 22 1.48 3.23 -14.33
CA ASN A 22 1.05 4.53 -13.81
C ASN A 22 1.35 4.60 -12.32
N LEU A 23 2.36 5.40 -11.96
CA LEU A 23 2.72 5.75 -10.59
C LEU A 23 2.17 7.16 -10.27
N PRO A 24 2.09 7.59 -8.99
CA PRO A 24 1.44 8.85 -8.61
C PRO A 24 1.91 10.09 -9.40
N PHE A 25 3.18 10.14 -9.81
CA PHE A 25 3.78 11.31 -10.46
C PHE A 25 4.42 11.03 -11.81
N VAL A 26 4.44 9.77 -12.25
CA VAL A 26 5.16 9.35 -13.46
C VAL A 26 4.43 8.17 -14.10
N SER A 27 4.22 8.25 -15.42
CA SER A 27 3.88 7.08 -16.24
C SER A 27 5.14 6.57 -16.91
N ILE A 28 5.39 5.26 -16.81
CA ILE A 28 6.62 4.63 -17.25
C ILE A 28 6.30 3.45 -18.16
N ALA A 29 6.84 3.45 -19.38
CA ALA A 29 6.79 2.27 -20.24
C ALA A 29 7.90 1.29 -19.84
N VAL A 30 7.52 0.05 -19.52
CA VAL A 30 8.43 -1.02 -19.08
C VAL A 30 8.25 -2.25 -19.95
N ASN A 31 9.31 -3.07 -20.05
CA ASN A 31 9.22 -4.40 -20.65
C ASN A 31 9.55 -5.45 -19.58
N PRO A 32 8.53 -6.01 -18.89
CA PRO A 32 8.76 -6.95 -17.81
C PRO A 32 9.32 -8.27 -18.33
N LYS A 33 10.32 -8.82 -17.62
CA LYS A 33 10.86 -10.14 -17.94
C LYS A 33 9.87 -11.25 -17.57
N ASP A 34 10.01 -12.43 -18.15
CA ASP A 34 9.09 -13.55 -17.90
C ASP A 34 9.01 -13.95 -16.42
N LYS A 35 10.13 -13.85 -15.69
CA LYS A 35 10.17 -14.03 -14.24
C LYS A 35 9.31 -13.00 -13.50
N GLU A 36 9.36 -11.72 -13.90
CA GLU A 36 8.49 -10.68 -13.34
C GLU A 36 7.03 -10.99 -13.64
N ARG A 37 6.70 -11.37 -14.88
CA ARG A 37 5.32 -11.73 -15.26
C ARG A 37 4.79 -12.90 -14.42
N GLN A 38 5.59 -13.92 -14.19
CA GLN A 38 5.22 -15.07 -13.37
C GLN A 38 4.95 -14.66 -11.92
N ILE A 39 5.87 -13.91 -11.30
CA ILE A 39 5.73 -13.47 -9.90
C ILE A 39 4.56 -12.49 -9.75
N ALA A 40 4.35 -11.62 -10.73
CA ALA A 40 3.23 -10.68 -10.75
C ALA A 40 1.88 -11.40 -10.72
N ARG A 41 1.71 -12.46 -11.52
CA ARG A 41 0.48 -13.26 -11.51
C ARG A 41 0.21 -13.89 -10.15
N GLU A 42 1.25 -14.44 -9.53
CA GLU A 42 1.15 -15.02 -8.20
C GLU A 42 0.79 -13.98 -7.14
N LEU A 43 1.38 -12.79 -7.21
CA LEU A 43 1.04 -11.68 -6.31
C LEU A 43 -0.42 -11.27 -6.45
N VAL A 44 -0.93 -11.13 -7.67
CA VAL A 44 -2.36 -10.82 -7.90
C VAL A 44 -3.24 -11.86 -7.23
N ILE A 45 -2.98 -13.16 -7.47
CA ILE A 45 -3.78 -14.24 -6.89
C ILE A 45 -3.73 -14.23 -5.36
N ARG A 46 -2.53 -14.10 -4.77
CA ARG A 46 -2.35 -14.19 -3.31
C ARG A 46 -2.87 -12.97 -2.54
N LEU A 47 -2.90 -11.81 -3.18
CA LEU A 47 -3.29 -10.55 -2.54
C LEU A 47 -4.75 -10.17 -2.80
N ALA A 48 -5.35 -10.59 -3.92
CA ALA A 48 -6.72 -10.28 -4.31
C ALA A 48 -7.76 -10.54 -3.22
N ASP A 49 -7.62 -11.66 -2.50
CA ASP A 49 -8.60 -12.09 -1.49
C ASP A 49 -8.21 -11.69 -0.05
N ARG A 50 -7.12 -10.93 0.12
CA ARG A 50 -6.70 -10.53 1.47
C ARG A 50 -7.69 -9.54 2.04
N ARG A 51 -8.11 -9.81 3.29
CA ARG A 51 -9.17 -9.07 3.99
C ARG A 51 -9.01 -7.55 3.93
N VAL A 52 -7.79 -7.02 4.09
CA VAL A 52 -7.53 -5.58 3.99
C VAL A 52 -7.95 -4.99 2.63
N LEU A 53 -7.89 -5.78 1.56
CA LEU A 53 -8.24 -5.39 0.20
C LEU A 53 -9.65 -5.83 -0.22
N SER A 54 -10.33 -6.67 0.58
CA SER A 54 -11.63 -7.25 0.22
C SER A 54 -12.77 -6.88 1.18
N ALA A 55 -12.49 -6.41 2.40
CA ALA A 55 -13.50 -6.17 3.43
C ALA A 55 -13.50 -4.74 3.98
N TRP A 56 -14.70 -4.23 4.26
CA TRP A 56 -14.90 -2.99 5.01
C TRP A 56 -14.78 -3.26 6.51
N GLU A 57 -14.17 -2.32 7.23
CA GLU A 57 -13.99 -2.43 8.67
C GLU A 57 -14.94 -1.50 9.41
N CYS A 58 -15.54 -2.01 10.50
CA CYS A 58 -16.60 -1.31 11.22
C CYS A 58 -16.48 -1.46 12.75
N CYS A 59 -15.42 -2.08 13.26
CA CYS A 59 -15.33 -2.55 14.65
C CYS A 59 -13.88 -2.71 15.13
N ASP A 60 -13.64 -2.80 16.45
CA ASP A 60 -12.27 -2.98 16.99
C ASP A 60 -11.66 -4.34 16.64
N GLY A 61 -12.43 -5.43 16.69
CA GLY A 61 -11.98 -6.72 16.17
C GLY A 61 -11.66 -6.69 14.66
N CYS A 62 -12.14 -5.68 13.95
CA CYS A 62 -11.83 -5.48 12.55
C CYS A 62 -10.40 -4.92 12.38
N ILE A 63 -9.95 -4.02 13.27
CA ILE A 63 -8.60 -3.44 13.32
C ILE A 63 -7.53 -4.53 13.49
N ASP A 64 -7.69 -5.44 14.46
CA ASP A 64 -6.72 -6.51 14.70
C ASP A 64 -6.61 -7.47 13.52
N ASN A 65 -7.75 -7.76 12.87
CA ASN A 65 -7.80 -8.57 11.66
C ASN A 65 -7.13 -7.85 10.48
N ALA A 66 -7.28 -6.52 10.38
CA ALA A 66 -6.59 -5.69 9.40
C ALA A 66 -5.07 -5.77 9.58
N LEU A 67 -4.61 -5.55 10.82
CA LEU A 67 -3.19 -5.58 11.17
C LEU A 67 -2.58 -6.96 10.91
N THR A 68 -3.31 -8.02 11.22
CA THR A 68 -2.91 -9.39 10.88
C THR A 68 -2.77 -9.56 9.37
N SER A 69 -3.78 -9.17 8.60
CA SER A 69 -3.74 -9.24 7.13
C SER A 69 -2.61 -8.38 6.54
N LEU A 70 -2.30 -7.21 7.10
CA LEU A 70 -1.18 -6.37 6.65
C LEU A 70 0.18 -7.02 6.92
N ARG A 71 0.34 -7.69 8.06
CA ARG A 71 1.57 -8.44 8.38
C ARG A 71 1.76 -9.63 7.45
N GLU A 72 0.69 -10.35 7.12
CA GLU A 72 0.70 -11.43 6.13
C GLU A 72 1.08 -10.93 4.74
N ILE A 73 0.46 -9.84 4.27
CA ILE A 73 0.79 -9.20 3.00
C ILE A 73 2.28 -8.82 2.99
N ARG A 74 2.78 -8.19 4.07
CA ARG A 74 4.20 -7.81 4.18
C ARG A 74 5.12 -9.03 4.08
N GLY A 75 4.77 -10.16 4.71
CA GLY A 75 5.52 -11.40 4.59
C GLY A 75 5.62 -11.88 3.14
N ILE A 76 4.49 -11.93 2.43
CA ILE A 76 4.43 -12.30 1.01
C ILE A 76 5.28 -11.36 0.16
N LEU A 77 5.19 -10.05 0.39
CA LEU A 77 5.97 -9.07 -0.36
C LEU A 77 7.47 -9.26 -0.16
N VAL A 78 7.93 -9.49 1.08
CA VAL A 78 9.35 -9.75 1.39
C VAL A 78 9.82 -11.02 0.70
N ASP A 79 9.05 -12.11 0.76
CA ASP A 79 9.38 -13.35 0.06
C ASP A 79 9.56 -13.11 -1.45
N LYS A 80 8.65 -12.31 -2.06
CA LYS A 80 8.77 -11.95 -3.48
C LYS A 80 9.93 -11.00 -3.78
N GLN A 81 10.32 -10.12 -2.86
CA GLN A 81 11.55 -9.34 -3.01
C GLN A 81 12.80 -10.24 -3.04
N VAL A 82 12.83 -11.29 -2.22
CA VAL A 82 13.93 -12.28 -2.24
C VAL A 82 13.95 -13.03 -3.57
N GLU A 83 12.79 -13.48 -4.06
CA GLU A 83 12.69 -14.14 -5.37
C GLU A 83 13.14 -13.23 -6.53
N LEU A 84 12.93 -11.92 -6.41
CA LEU A 84 13.32 -10.88 -7.37
C LEU A 84 14.70 -10.28 -7.08
N ALA A 85 15.52 -10.86 -6.21
CA ALA A 85 16.79 -10.26 -5.79
C ALA A 85 17.81 -10.08 -6.93
N ASP A 86 17.70 -10.84 -8.02
CA ASP A 86 18.47 -10.70 -9.26
C ASP A 86 17.90 -9.63 -10.22
N LEU A 87 16.72 -9.09 -9.91
CA LEU A 87 15.96 -8.13 -10.70
C LEU A 87 15.54 -6.90 -9.86
N GLN A 88 16.42 -6.43 -8.96
CA GLN A 88 16.13 -5.30 -8.06
C GLN A 88 15.82 -3.98 -8.77
N ASP A 89 16.37 -3.79 -9.97
CA ASP A 89 16.06 -2.61 -10.81
C ASP A 89 14.78 -2.81 -11.65
N GLY A 90 14.15 -3.99 -11.54
CA GLY A 90 12.96 -4.38 -12.26
C GLY A 90 11.72 -3.61 -11.82
N SER A 91 10.80 -3.46 -12.77
CA SER A 91 9.55 -2.73 -12.58
C SER A 91 8.66 -3.35 -11.49
N LEU A 92 8.64 -4.68 -11.40
CA LEU A 92 7.89 -5.38 -10.38
C LEU A 92 8.51 -5.20 -8.99
N TYR A 93 9.85 -5.24 -8.89
CA TYR A 93 10.53 -5.06 -7.61
C TYR A 93 10.21 -3.69 -7.01
N LEU A 94 10.18 -2.64 -7.84
CA LEU A 94 9.81 -1.29 -7.40
C LEU A 94 8.37 -1.22 -6.85
N LEU A 95 7.41 -1.88 -7.50
CA LEU A 95 6.02 -1.92 -7.03
C LEU A 95 5.90 -2.67 -5.70
N VAL A 96 6.57 -3.82 -5.58
CA VAL A 96 6.60 -4.63 -4.35
C VAL A 96 7.23 -3.83 -3.20
N ASP A 97 8.33 -3.11 -3.47
CA ASP A 97 9.00 -2.28 -2.46
C ASP A 97 8.13 -1.08 -2.04
N ALA A 98 7.43 -0.44 -2.98
CA ALA A 98 6.49 0.62 -2.67
C ALA A 98 5.37 0.14 -1.74
N MET A 99 4.75 -1.01 -2.05
CA MET A 99 3.73 -1.62 -1.19
C MET A 99 4.28 -1.96 0.20
N ALA A 100 5.46 -2.57 0.27
CA ALA A 100 6.09 -2.93 1.54
C ALA A 100 6.42 -1.70 2.39
N LEU A 101 6.87 -0.61 1.76
CA LEU A 101 7.13 0.67 2.41
C LEU A 101 5.85 1.29 2.96
N GLY A 102 4.76 1.31 2.18
CA GLY A 102 3.46 1.83 2.63
C GLY A 102 2.95 1.09 3.87
N ILE A 103 3.04 -0.26 3.86
CA ILE A 103 2.66 -1.08 5.03
C ILE A 103 3.55 -0.77 6.22
N ARG A 104 4.87 -0.62 6.03
CA ARG A 104 5.79 -0.27 7.12
C ARG A 104 5.43 1.07 7.75
N GLN A 105 5.21 2.09 6.92
CA GLN A 105 4.84 3.43 7.39
C GLN A 105 3.52 3.42 8.17
N PHE A 106 2.51 2.70 7.68
CA PHE A 106 1.25 2.54 8.38
C PHE A 106 1.40 1.85 9.73
N LEU A 107 2.16 0.74 9.79
CA LEU A 107 2.40 0.05 11.06
C LEU A 107 3.15 0.94 12.07
N THR A 108 4.11 1.74 11.61
CA THR A 108 4.78 2.74 12.47
C THR A 108 3.82 3.82 12.95
N TYR A 109 2.92 4.31 12.09
CA TYR A 109 1.90 5.28 12.46
C TYR A 109 0.92 4.70 13.50
N GLU A 110 0.49 3.46 13.31
CA GLU A 110 -0.39 2.76 14.25
C GLU A 110 0.26 2.54 15.62
N GLU A 111 1.54 2.19 15.65
CA GLU A 111 2.31 2.10 16.89
C GLU A 111 2.43 3.47 17.61
N LEU A 112 2.50 4.58 16.87
CA LEU A 112 2.49 5.93 17.44
C LEU A 112 1.11 6.29 18.00
N LEU A 113 0.03 5.93 17.32
CA LEU A 113 -1.34 6.13 17.79
C LEU A 113 -1.62 5.36 19.10
N ASN A 114 -1.07 4.16 19.26
CA ASN A 114 -1.26 3.36 20.47
C ASN A 114 -0.43 3.84 21.69
N ARG A 115 0.49 4.79 21.52
CA ARG A 115 1.28 5.35 22.63
C ARG A 115 0.53 6.43 23.42
N SER A 116 -0.71 6.76 23.07
CA SER A 116 -1.57 7.62 23.89
C SER A 116 -2.24 6.78 25.00
N ASP A 117 -1.59 6.75 26.16
CA ASP A 117 -1.90 5.99 27.38
C ASP A 117 -3.33 6.24 27.95
N ASP A 118 -3.93 5.21 28.58
CA ASP A 118 -5.00 5.26 29.60
C ASP A 118 -6.42 5.78 29.24
N ALA A 119 -7.03 5.34 28.14
CA ALA A 119 -8.43 5.65 27.85
C ALA A 119 -9.43 4.71 28.58
N PRO A 120 -10.37 5.22 29.40
CA PRO A 120 -11.40 4.38 30.01
C PRO A 120 -12.43 3.89 28.97
N PRO A 121 -13.03 2.70 29.18
CA PRO A 121 -13.98 2.11 28.24
C PRO A 121 -15.24 2.98 28.05
N HIS A 122 -15.71 3.08 26.81
CA HIS A 122 -16.83 3.95 26.44
C HIS A 122 -18.17 3.43 27.00
N PRO A 123 -18.93 4.24 27.77
CA PRO A 123 -20.10 3.77 28.55
C PRO A 123 -21.32 3.33 27.72
N ARG A 124 -21.33 3.59 26.40
CA ARG A 124 -22.41 3.17 25.48
C ARG A 124 -22.07 2.01 24.56
N PHE A 125 -20.79 1.67 24.41
CA PHE A 125 -20.33 0.72 23.40
C PHE A 125 -19.40 -0.36 23.96
N GLY A 126 -19.36 -0.54 25.28
CA GLY A 126 -19.01 -1.78 26.00
C GLY A 126 -17.58 -2.31 25.89
N GLU A 127 -16.98 -2.32 24.71
CA GLU A 127 -15.78 -3.10 24.36
C GLU A 127 -14.86 -2.37 23.37
N PHE A 128 -14.95 -1.04 23.25
CA PHE A 128 -13.97 -0.29 22.44
C PHE A 128 -12.75 0.03 23.30
N TYR A 129 -11.58 -0.51 22.91
CA TYR A 129 -10.33 -0.37 23.65
C TYR A 129 -9.58 0.93 23.31
N ARG A 130 -9.96 1.62 22.22
CA ARG A 130 -9.31 2.85 21.75
C ARG A 130 -10.26 4.06 21.81
N PRO A 131 -9.75 5.27 22.11
CA PRO A 131 -10.49 6.52 21.96
C PRO A 131 -11.11 6.68 20.56
N PRO A 132 -12.31 7.29 20.44
CA PRO A 132 -12.98 7.46 19.14
C PRO A 132 -12.16 8.21 18.09
N ASP A 133 -11.39 9.21 18.49
CA ASP A 133 -10.49 10.02 17.66
C ASP A 133 -9.29 9.21 17.16
N VAL A 134 -8.68 8.39 18.01
CA VAL A 134 -7.60 7.46 17.64
C VAL A 134 -8.10 6.43 16.62
N ARG A 135 -9.34 5.97 16.78
CA ARG A 135 -9.98 5.02 15.88
C ARG A 135 -10.30 5.64 14.51
N GLU A 136 -10.80 6.87 14.48
CA GLU A 136 -11.06 7.60 13.23
C GLU A 136 -9.75 7.82 12.46
N ALA A 137 -8.72 8.31 13.15
CA ALA A 137 -7.39 8.49 12.58
C ALA A 137 -6.78 7.19 12.03
N TYR A 138 -7.01 6.05 12.70
CA TYR A 138 -6.62 4.73 12.21
C TYR A 138 -7.32 4.38 10.90
N PHE A 139 -8.66 4.51 10.84
CA PHE A 139 -9.42 4.12 9.65
C PHE A 139 -9.12 5.03 8.46
N ASP A 140 -8.93 6.33 8.68
CA ASP A 140 -8.52 7.27 7.63
C ASP A 140 -7.16 6.88 7.04
N ALA A 141 -6.17 6.59 7.89
CA ALA A 141 -4.87 6.13 7.43
C ALA A 141 -4.94 4.76 6.73
N LEU A 142 -5.81 3.86 7.20
CA LEU A 142 -5.99 2.54 6.61
C LEU A 142 -6.61 2.65 5.20
N GLU A 143 -7.54 3.57 5.02
CA GLU A 143 -8.19 3.85 3.73
C GLU A 143 -7.17 4.35 2.69
N VAL A 144 -6.27 5.26 3.10
CA VAL A 144 -5.16 5.72 2.25
C VAL A 144 -4.24 4.56 1.85
N LEU A 145 -3.87 3.70 2.82
CA LEU A 145 -3.03 2.53 2.55
C LEU A 145 -3.73 1.54 1.59
N ARG A 146 -5.01 1.26 1.78
CA ARG A 146 -5.80 0.40 0.90
C ARG A 146 -5.81 0.93 -0.53
N GLY A 147 -6.04 2.23 -0.69
CA GLY A 147 -5.93 2.90 -1.99
C GLY A 147 -4.56 2.71 -2.62
N HIS A 148 -3.47 2.91 -1.86
CA HIS A 148 -2.11 2.69 -2.33
C HIS A 148 -1.88 1.24 -2.79
N LEU A 149 -2.20 0.26 -1.93
CA LEU A 149 -1.99 -1.16 -2.21
C LEU A 149 -2.81 -1.64 -3.42
N SER A 150 -4.07 -1.20 -3.53
CA SER A 150 -4.94 -1.56 -4.64
C SER A 150 -4.41 -1.03 -5.98
N ARG A 151 -3.90 0.20 -6.02
CA ARG A 151 -3.34 0.79 -7.25
C ARG A 151 -2.04 0.11 -7.65
N CYS A 152 -1.17 -0.19 -6.68
CA CYS A 152 0.02 -1.01 -6.91
C CYS A 152 -0.36 -2.38 -7.47
N LEU A 153 -1.37 -3.05 -6.88
CA LEU A 153 -1.87 -4.34 -7.36
C LEU A 153 -2.43 -4.24 -8.79
N GLY A 154 -3.07 -3.11 -9.12
CA GLY A 154 -3.45 -2.70 -10.48
C GLY A 154 -2.29 -2.79 -11.47
N GLN A 155 -1.17 -2.17 -11.12
CA GLN A 155 0.04 -2.16 -11.94
C GLN A 155 0.70 -3.55 -11.99
N VAL A 156 0.67 -4.30 -10.90
CA VAL A 156 1.16 -5.68 -10.85
C VAL A 156 0.34 -6.58 -11.79
N ALA A 157 -0.98 -6.43 -11.82
CA ALA A 157 -1.83 -7.18 -12.75
C ALA A 157 -1.52 -6.84 -14.22
N ALA A 158 -1.29 -5.56 -14.53
CA ALA A 158 -0.85 -5.15 -15.86
C ALA A 158 0.48 -5.80 -16.27
N ILE A 159 1.46 -5.91 -15.34
CA ILE A 159 2.72 -6.63 -15.58
C ILE A 159 2.45 -8.12 -15.85
N GLY A 160 1.57 -8.75 -15.07
CA GLY A 160 1.22 -10.16 -15.22
C GLY A 160 0.38 -10.49 -16.47
N GLY A 161 -0.17 -9.47 -17.14
CA GLY A 161 -1.18 -9.65 -18.19
C GLY A 161 -2.48 -10.23 -17.64
N MET A 162 -2.87 -9.83 -16.43
CA MET A 162 -4.09 -10.26 -15.75
C MET A 162 -5.08 -9.11 -15.62
N ASP A 163 -6.36 -9.45 -15.63
CA ASP A 163 -7.40 -8.54 -15.20
C ASP A 163 -7.39 -8.41 -13.67
N LEU A 164 -7.69 -7.20 -13.19
CA LEU A 164 -7.85 -6.98 -11.76
C LEU A 164 -9.13 -7.69 -11.26
N PRO A 165 -9.10 -8.32 -10.08
CA PRO A 165 -10.32 -8.81 -9.43
C PRO A 165 -11.37 -7.69 -9.37
N GLN A 166 -12.59 -8.00 -9.80
CA GLN A 166 -13.70 -7.04 -9.89
C GLN A 166 -14.51 -6.94 -8.59
N ASP A 167 -14.15 -7.74 -7.58
CA ASP A 167 -14.85 -7.84 -6.31
C ASP A 167 -14.02 -7.20 -5.18
N GLY A 168 -14.71 -6.68 -4.15
CA GLY A 168 -14.07 -6.08 -2.97
C GLY A 168 -13.65 -4.61 -3.14
N LEU A 169 -12.84 -4.11 -2.19
CA LEU A 169 -12.38 -2.72 -2.16
C LEU A 169 -11.47 -2.39 -3.36
N VAL A 170 -10.86 -3.40 -3.99
CA VAL A 170 -10.04 -3.25 -5.19
C VAL A 170 -10.77 -2.50 -6.32
N LYS A 171 -12.09 -2.72 -6.46
CA LYS A 171 -12.94 -2.00 -7.42
C LYS A 171 -13.04 -0.51 -7.12
N ASN A 172 -13.06 -0.13 -5.84
CA ASN A 172 -13.30 1.25 -5.42
C ASN A 172 -12.07 2.15 -5.62
N TYR A 173 -10.88 1.57 -5.85
CA TYR A 173 -9.63 2.33 -6.05
C TYR A 173 -9.08 2.24 -7.47
N GLN A 174 -9.89 1.88 -8.46
CA GLN A 174 -9.50 1.84 -9.88
C GLN A 174 -9.30 3.24 -10.51
N GLY A 175 -9.50 4.34 -9.76
CA GLY A 175 -9.33 5.74 -10.21
C GLY A 175 -7.87 6.23 -10.25
N GLY A 176 -7.65 7.54 -10.47
CA GLY A 176 -6.30 8.17 -10.47
C GLY A 176 -5.73 8.37 -9.06
N TRP A 177 -4.40 8.35 -8.90
CA TRP A 177 -3.71 8.40 -7.59
C TRP A 177 -4.15 9.61 -6.76
N GLN A 178 -4.44 9.40 -5.47
CA GLN A 178 -4.68 10.50 -4.52
C GLN A 178 -3.33 11.15 -4.21
N ILE A 179 -2.99 12.21 -4.92
CA ILE A 179 -1.66 12.84 -4.88
C ILE A 179 -1.36 13.44 -3.51
N GLU A 180 -2.40 13.96 -2.86
CA GLU A 180 -2.36 14.60 -1.55
C GLU A 180 -1.83 13.65 -0.47
N ALA A 181 -2.04 12.34 -0.62
CA ALA A 181 -1.54 11.32 0.30
C ALA A 181 0.00 11.10 0.23
N TYR A 182 0.67 11.66 -0.78
CA TYR A 182 2.12 11.52 -0.99
C TYR A 182 2.88 12.81 -0.68
N GLU A 183 2.18 13.89 -0.37
CA GLU A 183 2.79 15.12 0.10
C GLU A 183 3.33 14.90 1.52
N ALA A 184 4.55 15.38 1.78
CA ALA A 184 5.07 15.38 3.14
C ALA A 184 4.17 16.32 3.96
N LEU A 185 3.64 15.83 5.09
CA LEU A 185 3.01 16.71 6.07
C LEU A 185 3.97 17.88 6.34
N PRO A 186 3.52 19.14 6.30
CA PRO A 186 4.36 20.26 6.70
C PRO A 186 4.83 19.96 8.12
N ILE A 187 6.12 19.75 8.28
CA ILE A 187 6.72 19.73 9.62
C ILE A 187 6.57 21.17 10.08
N GLU A 188 5.73 21.43 11.09
CA GLU A 188 5.66 22.74 11.77
C GLU A 188 6.99 22.99 12.50
N HIS A 189 8.04 23.29 11.74
CA HIS A 189 9.22 24.00 12.21
C HIS A 189 9.14 25.42 11.69
N ASP A 190 8.35 26.24 12.37
CA ASP A 190 8.65 27.66 12.65
C ASP A 190 7.39 28.36 13.15
N LYS A 191 7.21 28.37 14.47
CA LYS A 191 6.65 29.55 15.13
C LYS A 191 7.84 30.41 15.55
N PRO A 192 8.13 31.53 14.87
CA PRO A 192 9.04 32.51 15.45
C PRO A 192 8.40 33.04 16.73
N SER A 193 9.16 32.95 17.81
CA SER A 193 8.86 33.59 19.10
C SER A 193 9.04 35.09 19.01
#